data_AF-A0A7C4S6H8-F1
#
_entry.id   AF-A0A7C4S6H8-F1
#
_cell.length_a   1.000
_cell.length_b   1.000
_cell.length_c   1.000
_cell.angle_alpha   90.00
_cell.angle_beta   90.00
_cell.angle_gamma   90.00
#
_symmetry.space_group_name_H-M   'P 1'
#
loop_
_entity.id
_entity.type
_entity.pdbx_description
1 polymer ?
#
loop_
_entity_poly.entity_id
_entity_poly.type
_entity_poly.pdbx_seq_one_letter_code
_entity_poly.pdbx_strand_id
1 'polypeptide(L)'
;MKIKYLTGFVIAMLFTLYAGVYAAEVRNSEIVHFWIAIPAGNITKPITIYGAGPPIRMAPLIIDLDERGILKKLIQPNVEAISTHWIYNVGRKPLKIGLKLINANIPIEWEVKANWPYDASKHIFLEPIPPGGRIPNLSIDWYFIIPDYLMNEKVIYDGGLLVYDANSGESLTFIPIKIVRGLLSSGGGSCCG
;
A
#
# COMPACT_ATOMS: atom_id res chain seq x y z
N MET A 1 -3.81 40.92 34.73
CA MET A 1 -2.86 39.80 34.53
C MET A 1 -3.53 38.52 34.01
N LYS A 2 -4.67 38.08 34.55
CA LYS A 2 -5.29 36.76 34.25
C LYS A 2 -5.78 36.56 32.79
N ILE A 3 -6.30 37.59 32.12
CA ILE A 3 -6.86 37.46 30.76
C ILE A 3 -5.79 37.15 29.71
N LYS A 4 -4.59 37.77 29.79
CA LYS A 4 -3.52 37.54 28.81
C LYS A 4 -3.00 36.09 28.81
N TYR A 5 -2.92 35.47 29.99
CA TYR A 5 -2.54 34.06 30.10
C TYR A 5 -3.64 33.13 29.60
N LEU A 6 -4.91 33.46 29.84
CA LEU A 6 -6.04 32.69 29.32
C LEU A 6 -6.11 32.76 27.78
N THR A 7 -5.92 33.93 27.19
CA THR A 7 -5.86 34.10 25.73
C THR A 7 -4.68 33.34 25.14
N GLY A 8 -3.48 33.43 25.76
CA GLY A 8 -2.31 32.67 25.33
C GLY A 8 -2.53 31.16 25.40
N PHE A 9 -3.17 30.67 26.47
CA PHE A 9 -3.51 29.26 26.64
C PHE A 9 -4.52 28.77 25.58
N VAL A 10 -5.58 29.54 25.32
CA VAL A 10 -6.59 29.19 24.29
C VAL A 10 -5.96 29.17 22.90
N ILE A 11 -5.13 30.15 22.57
CA ILE A 11 -4.42 30.20 21.27
C ILE A 11 -3.50 28.98 21.14
N ALA A 12 -2.68 28.67 22.15
CA ALA A 12 -1.81 27.51 22.13
C ALA A 12 -2.60 26.20 21.98
N MET A 13 -3.71 26.05 22.71
CA MET A 13 -4.60 24.89 22.61
C MET A 13 -5.19 24.75 21.21
N LEU A 14 -5.67 25.84 20.59
CA LEU A 14 -6.19 25.82 19.22
C LEU A 14 -5.10 25.43 18.20
N PHE A 15 -3.88 25.95 18.35
CA PHE A 15 -2.76 25.55 17.50
C PHE A 15 -2.42 24.06 17.65
N THR A 16 -2.42 23.52 18.87
CA THR A 16 -2.14 22.10 19.10
C THR A 16 -3.25 21.21 18.53
N LEU A 17 -4.52 21.57 18.73
CA LEU A 17 -5.65 20.84 18.16
C LEU A 17 -5.63 20.88 16.62
N TYR A 18 -5.35 22.05 16.05
CA TYR A 18 -5.21 22.21 14.61
C TYR A 18 -4.05 21.39 14.05
N ALA A 19 -2.88 21.40 14.70
CA ALA A 19 -1.74 20.59 14.31
C ALA A 19 -2.05 19.08 14.38
N GLY A 20 -2.84 18.64 15.36
CA GLY A 20 -3.30 17.26 15.49
C GLY A 20 -4.23 16.85 14.33
N VAL A 21 -5.20 17.69 13.99
CA VAL A 21 -6.11 17.46 12.84
C VAL A 21 -5.31 17.45 11.53
N TYR A 22 -4.42 18.43 11.34
CA TYR A 22 -3.56 18.52 10.18
C TYR A 22 -2.67 17.27 10.02
N ALA A 23 -2.05 16.80 11.10
CA ALA A 23 -1.23 15.58 11.06
C ALA A 23 -2.06 14.33 10.70
N ALA A 24 -3.30 14.23 11.19
CA ALA A 24 -4.20 13.15 10.81
C ALA A 24 -4.62 13.21 9.33
N GLU A 25 -4.89 14.41 8.80
CA GLU A 25 -5.22 14.60 7.39
C GLU A 25 -4.06 14.29 6.45
N VAL A 26 -2.83 14.70 6.81
CA VAL A 26 -1.62 14.38 6.06
C VAL A 26 -1.38 12.88 6.06
N ARG A 27 -1.49 12.21 7.21
CA ARG A 27 -1.35 10.75 7.31
C ARG A 27 -2.35 10.02 6.40
N ASN A 28 -3.61 10.47 6.39
CA ASN A 28 -4.64 9.86 5.53
C ASN A 28 -4.50 10.25 4.05
N SER A 29 -3.50 11.07 3.70
CA SER A 29 -3.16 11.41 2.31
C SER A 29 -1.93 10.64 1.81
N GLU A 30 -1.22 9.93 2.68
CA GLU A 30 -0.03 9.14 2.32
C GLU A 30 -0.39 7.89 1.49
N ILE A 31 0.60 7.42 0.73
CA ILE A 31 0.52 6.20 -0.06
C ILE A 31 0.51 4.99 0.89
N VAL A 32 -0.31 3.98 0.60
CA VAL A 32 -0.33 2.75 1.40
C VAL A 32 0.93 1.95 1.11
N HIS A 33 1.82 1.83 2.10
CA HIS A 33 3.05 1.06 1.98
C HIS A 33 2.88 -0.35 2.57
N PHE A 34 3.36 -1.36 1.86
CA PHE A 34 3.27 -2.74 2.32
C PHE A 34 4.53 -3.55 1.98
N TRP A 35 4.69 -4.66 2.69
CA TRP A 35 5.83 -5.56 2.56
C TRP A 35 5.42 -6.81 1.79
N ILE A 36 6.37 -7.41 1.08
CA ILE A 36 6.16 -8.62 0.31
C ILE A 36 7.20 -9.67 0.72
N ALA A 37 6.73 -10.83 1.16
CA ALA A 37 7.54 -12.04 1.30
C ALA A 37 7.25 -13.01 0.14
N ILE A 38 8.28 -13.67 -0.38
CA ILE A 38 8.19 -14.71 -1.40
C ILE A 38 9.00 -15.95 -1.02
N PRO A 39 8.45 -17.17 -1.17
CA PRO A 39 7.03 -17.46 -1.35
C PRO A 39 6.26 -17.24 -0.04
N ALA A 40 4.98 -16.85 -0.14
CA ALA A 40 4.08 -16.69 1.00
C ALA A 40 2.65 -17.18 0.74
N GLY A 41 2.34 -17.69 -0.46
CA GLY A 41 1.01 -18.18 -0.82
C GLY A 41 -0.03 -17.05 -0.89
N ASN A 42 -1.28 -17.37 -0.58
CA ASN A 42 -2.39 -16.40 -0.62
C ASN A 42 -2.58 -15.71 0.74
N ILE A 43 -2.42 -14.39 0.77
CA ILE A 43 -2.52 -13.57 1.98
C ILE A 43 -3.99 -13.16 2.20
N THR A 44 -4.80 -14.05 2.77
CA THR A 44 -6.24 -13.76 3.00
C THR A 44 -6.54 -13.03 4.31
N LYS A 45 -5.57 -12.97 5.22
CA LYS A 45 -5.66 -12.30 6.52
C LYS A 45 -4.29 -11.76 6.94
N PRO A 46 -4.23 -10.82 7.88
CA PRO A 46 -2.96 -10.38 8.45
C PRO A 46 -2.17 -11.57 9.02
N ILE A 47 -0.94 -11.75 8.54
CA ILE A 47 -0.03 -12.82 8.98
C ILE A 47 1.41 -12.30 9.07
N THR A 48 2.22 -12.99 9.88
CA THR A 48 3.67 -12.80 9.90
C THR A 48 4.32 -14.03 9.28
N ILE A 49 5.12 -13.83 8.24
CA ILE A 49 5.87 -14.89 7.57
C ILE A 49 7.27 -14.96 8.19
N TYR A 50 7.67 -16.19 8.54
CA TYR A 50 9.00 -16.52 9.04
C TYR A 50 9.72 -17.37 8.00
N GLY A 51 11.01 -17.12 7.80
CA GLY A 51 11.84 -17.85 6.86
C GLY A 51 13.29 -17.36 6.87
N ALA A 52 13.98 -17.46 5.74
CA ALA A 52 15.28 -16.83 5.60
C ALA A 52 15.11 -15.29 5.59
N GLY A 53 15.74 -14.57 6.53
CA GLY A 53 15.63 -13.11 6.67
C GLY A 53 14.75 -12.65 7.83
N PRO A 54 14.38 -11.35 7.89
CA PRO A 54 13.57 -10.82 8.98
C PRO A 54 12.11 -11.28 8.90
N PRO A 55 11.37 -11.34 10.02
CA PRO A 55 9.93 -11.58 9.99
C PRO A 55 9.20 -10.51 9.19
N ILE A 56 8.39 -10.93 8.22
CA ILE A 56 7.66 -10.01 7.33
C ILE A 56 6.17 -10.04 7.66
N ARG A 57 5.60 -8.88 7.98
CA ARG A 57 4.15 -8.73 8.21
C ARG A 57 3.46 -8.41 6.89
N MET A 58 2.44 -9.18 6.54
CA MET A 58 1.66 -9.01 5.33
C MET A 58 0.17 -9.05 5.67
N ALA A 59 -0.64 -8.31 4.94
CA ALA A 59 -2.08 -8.31 5.05
C ALA A 59 -2.71 -8.06 3.67
N PRO A 60 -3.96 -8.48 3.44
CA PRO A 60 -4.75 -7.97 2.33
C PRO A 60 -4.81 -6.44 2.38
N LEU A 61 -4.77 -5.79 1.22
CA LEU A 61 -4.93 -4.34 1.13
C LEU A 61 -6.41 -4.01 0.89
N ILE A 62 -6.99 -3.25 1.81
CA ILE A 62 -8.33 -2.69 1.65
C ILE A 62 -8.18 -1.18 1.83
N ILE A 63 -8.51 -0.43 0.78
CA ILE A 63 -8.36 1.02 0.73
C ILE A 63 -9.75 1.62 0.55
N ASP A 64 -10.21 2.36 1.54
CA ASP A 64 -11.47 3.09 1.49
C ASP A 64 -11.22 4.54 1.08
N LEU A 65 -11.74 4.94 -0.08
CA LEU A 65 -11.50 6.30 -0.59
C LEU A 65 -12.20 7.37 0.26
N ASP A 66 -13.22 6.99 1.03
CA ASP A 66 -13.92 7.89 1.92
C ASP A 66 -13.11 8.19 3.19
N GLU A 67 -12.06 7.43 3.49
CA GLU A 67 -11.16 7.69 4.62
C GLU A 67 -9.95 8.58 4.28
N ARG A 68 -9.75 8.88 2.99
CA ARG A 68 -8.66 9.77 2.55
C ARG A 68 -8.77 11.17 3.17
N GLY A 69 -7.61 11.80 3.33
CA GLY A 69 -7.51 13.20 3.75
C GLY A 69 -8.23 14.14 2.78
N ILE A 70 -8.75 15.25 3.31
CA ILE A 70 -9.53 16.24 2.54
C ILE A 70 -8.71 16.82 1.39
N LEU A 71 -7.42 17.11 1.63
CA LEU A 71 -6.53 17.64 0.60
C LEU A 71 -6.39 16.69 -0.59
N LYS A 72 -6.20 15.39 -0.34
CA LYS A 72 -6.13 14.35 -1.39
C LYS A 72 -7.44 14.27 -2.18
N LYS A 73 -8.58 14.32 -1.49
CA LYS A 73 -9.91 14.33 -2.13
C LYS A 73 -10.15 15.56 -3.03
N LEU A 74 -9.52 16.69 -2.74
CA LEU A 74 -9.68 17.91 -3.52
C LEU A 74 -8.73 17.99 -4.72
N ILE A 75 -7.45 17.63 -4.53
CA ILE A 75 -6.42 17.80 -5.56
C ILE A 75 -6.31 16.56 -6.47
N GLN A 76 -6.53 15.37 -5.91
CA GLN A 76 -6.36 14.09 -6.61
C GLN A 76 -7.50 13.11 -6.24
N PRO A 77 -8.78 13.48 -6.46
CA PRO A 77 -9.92 12.62 -6.10
C PRO A 77 -9.86 11.25 -6.79
N ASN A 78 -9.39 11.23 -8.03
CA ASN A 78 -9.46 10.10 -8.95
C ASN A 78 -8.19 9.26 -9.00
N VAL A 79 -7.21 9.48 -8.09
CA VAL A 79 -5.97 8.70 -8.07
C VAL A 79 -5.79 8.05 -6.71
N GLU A 80 -5.56 6.73 -6.69
CA GLU A 80 -4.98 6.04 -5.54
C GLU A 80 -3.58 5.57 -5.86
N ALA A 81 -2.71 5.51 -4.86
CA ALA A 81 -1.43 4.84 -5.01
C ALA A 81 -1.22 3.82 -3.88
N ILE A 82 -0.56 2.72 -4.22
CA ILE A 82 0.02 1.79 -3.25
C ILE A 82 1.51 1.65 -3.58
N SER A 83 2.31 1.38 -2.55
CA SER A 83 3.76 1.29 -2.70
C SER A 83 4.34 0.10 -1.94
N THR A 84 5.44 -0.44 -2.47
CA THR A 84 6.31 -1.35 -1.72
C THR A 84 7.78 -0.98 -1.87
N HIS A 85 8.49 -1.02 -0.75
CA HIS A 85 9.95 -0.90 -0.71
C HIS A 85 10.65 -2.22 -0.39
N TRP A 86 9.90 -3.30 -0.23
CA TRP A 86 10.41 -4.54 0.34
C TRP A 86 9.80 -5.77 -0.31
N ILE A 87 10.61 -6.44 -1.13
CA ILE A 87 10.36 -7.81 -1.57
C ILE A 87 11.49 -8.69 -1.05
N TYR A 88 11.17 -9.61 -0.14
CA TYR A 88 12.11 -10.51 0.52
C TYR A 88 11.91 -11.96 0.08
N ASN A 89 12.99 -12.63 -0.29
CA ASN A 89 12.98 -14.08 -0.48
C ASN A 89 13.14 -14.79 0.86
N VAL A 90 12.03 -15.25 1.42
CA VAL A 90 11.99 -16.02 2.67
C VAL A 90 12.14 -17.53 2.45
N GLY A 91 12.19 -17.95 1.19
CA GLY A 91 12.38 -19.34 0.77
C GLY A 91 13.83 -19.83 0.94
N ARG A 92 14.08 -21.05 0.44
CA ARG A 92 15.38 -21.73 0.53
C ARG A 92 16.17 -21.74 -0.78
N LYS A 93 15.58 -21.28 -1.88
CA LYS A 93 16.20 -21.26 -3.21
C LYS A 93 16.21 -19.84 -3.76
N PRO A 94 17.19 -19.46 -4.59
CA PRO A 94 17.12 -18.20 -5.32
C PRO A 94 15.88 -18.14 -6.22
N LEU A 95 15.20 -16.99 -6.24
CA LEU A 95 13.97 -16.80 -7.01
C LEU A 95 14.10 -15.61 -7.94
N LYS A 96 13.87 -15.82 -9.24
CA LYS A 96 13.68 -14.76 -10.21
C LYS A 96 12.19 -14.47 -10.28
N ILE A 97 11.77 -13.22 -10.12
CA ILE A 97 10.35 -12.90 -9.95
C ILE A 97 9.78 -11.98 -11.02
N GLY A 98 8.51 -12.22 -11.34
CA GLY A 98 7.65 -11.29 -12.06
C GLY A 98 6.49 -10.81 -11.19
N LEU A 99 5.95 -9.66 -11.55
CA LEU A 99 4.83 -9.02 -10.88
C LEU A 99 3.67 -8.87 -11.85
N LYS A 100 2.45 -9.13 -11.39
CA LYS A 100 1.24 -8.98 -12.19
C LYS A 100 0.10 -8.47 -11.32
N LEU A 101 -0.60 -7.44 -11.78
CA LEU A 101 -1.87 -7.04 -11.20
C LEU A 101 -3.00 -7.87 -11.83
N ILE A 102 -3.76 -8.54 -10.97
CA ILE A 102 -4.91 -9.36 -11.35
C ILE A 102 -6.15 -8.46 -11.36
N ASN A 103 -7.06 -8.68 -12.31
CA ASN A 103 -8.29 -7.89 -12.51
C ASN A 103 -8.04 -6.38 -12.69
N ALA A 104 -6.90 -5.98 -13.27
CA ALA A 104 -6.61 -4.59 -13.62
C ALA A 104 -7.54 -4.08 -14.74
N ASN A 105 -8.77 -3.71 -14.36
CA ASN A 105 -9.83 -3.20 -15.23
C ASN A 105 -9.83 -1.66 -15.32
N ILE A 106 -8.97 -1.00 -14.56
CA ILE A 106 -8.72 0.44 -14.61
C ILE A 106 -7.28 0.71 -15.07
N PRO A 107 -6.98 1.89 -15.63
CA PRO A 107 -5.60 2.26 -15.95
C PRO A 107 -4.74 2.29 -14.69
N ILE A 108 -3.57 1.63 -14.76
CA ILE A 108 -2.62 1.55 -13.66
C ILE A 108 -1.23 1.88 -14.18
N GLU A 109 -0.61 2.93 -13.65
CA GLU A 109 0.76 3.30 -13.96
C GLU A 109 1.72 2.66 -12.96
N TRP A 110 2.81 2.11 -13.47
CA TRP A 110 3.87 1.49 -12.67
C TRP A 110 5.09 2.39 -12.66
N GLU A 111 5.50 2.83 -11.49
CA GLU A 111 6.79 3.49 -11.30
C GLU A 111 7.71 2.54 -10.52
N VAL A 112 8.77 2.07 -11.16
CA VAL A 112 9.71 1.13 -10.55
C VAL A 112 11.09 1.74 -10.49
N LYS A 113 11.62 1.84 -9.27
CA LYS A 113 13.00 2.19 -8.98
C LYS A 113 13.63 1.09 -8.17
N ALA A 114 14.72 0.52 -8.66
CA ALA A 114 15.48 -0.49 -7.95
C ALA A 114 16.94 -0.39 -8.34
N ASN A 115 17.85 -0.72 -7.42
CA ASN A 115 19.24 -0.98 -7.77
C ASN A 115 19.42 -2.45 -8.21
N TRP A 116 18.56 -2.90 -9.11
CA TRP A 116 18.47 -4.29 -9.55
C TRP A 116 17.91 -4.35 -10.98
N PRO A 117 18.46 -5.19 -11.87
CA PRO A 117 17.99 -5.27 -13.25
C PRO A 117 16.50 -5.63 -13.36
N TYR A 118 15.74 -4.82 -14.11
CA TYR A 118 14.29 -4.92 -14.24
C TYR A 118 13.84 -4.68 -15.69
N ASP A 119 13.00 -5.57 -16.22
CA ASP A 119 12.34 -5.43 -17.53
C ASP A 119 10.93 -4.87 -17.30
N ALA A 120 10.76 -3.58 -17.60
CA ALA A 120 9.50 -2.87 -17.41
C ALA A 120 8.38 -3.36 -18.33
N SER A 121 8.69 -3.91 -19.51
CA SER A 121 7.68 -4.38 -20.45
C SER A 121 7.00 -5.68 -19.98
N LYS A 122 7.73 -6.48 -19.22
CA LYS A 122 7.27 -7.77 -18.68
C LYS A 122 7.01 -7.74 -17.18
N HIS A 123 7.37 -6.65 -16.51
CA HIS A 123 7.32 -6.51 -15.06
C HIS A 123 8.11 -7.60 -14.32
N ILE A 124 9.34 -7.89 -14.79
CA ILE A 124 10.20 -8.97 -14.26
C ILE A 124 11.54 -8.41 -13.78
N PHE A 125 11.98 -8.85 -12.60
CA PHE A 125 13.36 -8.66 -12.16
C PHE A 125 14.25 -9.72 -12.82
N LEU A 126 15.30 -9.29 -13.49
CA LEU A 126 16.09 -10.15 -14.37
C LEU A 126 17.07 -11.03 -13.61
N GLU A 127 17.49 -10.60 -12.42
CA GLU A 127 18.39 -11.34 -11.52
C GLU A 127 17.63 -12.00 -10.37
N PRO A 128 18.01 -13.22 -9.96
CA PRO A 128 17.36 -13.92 -8.87
C PRO A 128 17.71 -13.32 -7.51
N ILE A 129 16.71 -13.22 -6.64
CA ILE A 129 16.87 -12.81 -5.24
C ILE A 129 17.36 -14.04 -4.45
N PRO A 130 18.53 -14.00 -3.80
CA PRO A 130 19.02 -15.13 -3.01
C PRO A 130 18.14 -15.39 -1.77
N PRO A 131 18.17 -16.59 -1.17
CA PRO A 131 17.49 -16.86 0.10
C PRO A 131 17.90 -15.87 1.20
N GLY A 132 16.93 -15.29 1.89
CA GLY A 132 17.11 -14.22 2.87
C GLY A 132 17.44 -12.85 2.29
N GLY A 133 17.60 -12.78 0.97
CA GLY A 133 17.88 -11.55 0.23
C GLY A 133 16.63 -10.72 -0.03
N ARG A 134 16.88 -9.49 -0.48
CA ARG A 134 15.87 -8.55 -0.97
C ARG A 134 16.38 -7.83 -2.21
N ILE A 135 15.47 -7.19 -2.92
CA ILE A 135 15.84 -6.23 -3.96
C ILE A 135 16.34 -4.94 -3.28
N PRO A 136 17.59 -4.49 -3.52
CA PRO A 136 18.15 -3.30 -2.89
C PRO A 136 17.57 -2.01 -3.51
N ASN A 137 17.33 -1.01 -2.64
CA ASN A 137 16.78 0.31 -3.02
C ASN A 137 15.50 0.22 -3.85
N LEU A 138 14.65 -0.76 -3.51
CA LEU A 138 13.37 -0.98 -4.18
C LEU A 138 12.36 0.12 -3.81
N SER A 139 11.66 0.62 -4.82
CA SER A 139 10.43 1.39 -4.75
C SER A 139 9.60 0.95 -5.94
N ILE A 140 8.40 0.43 -5.68
CA ILE A 140 7.41 0.20 -6.72
C ILE A 140 6.15 0.90 -6.29
N ASP A 141 5.72 1.86 -7.09
CA ASP A 141 4.49 2.60 -6.89
C ASP A 141 3.51 2.23 -8.01
N TRP A 142 2.30 1.86 -7.62
CA TRP A 142 1.21 1.60 -8.55
C TRP A 142 0.16 2.68 -8.39
N TYR A 143 -0.01 3.50 -9.42
CA TYR A 143 -1.01 4.56 -9.46
C TYR A 143 -2.26 4.07 -10.17
N PHE A 144 -3.33 3.87 -9.42
CA PHE A 144 -4.65 3.51 -9.92
C PHE A 144 -5.38 4.78 -10.33
N ILE A 145 -5.56 4.96 -11.64
CA ILE A 145 -6.30 6.09 -12.21
C ILE A 145 -7.76 5.67 -12.32
N ILE A 146 -8.57 6.14 -11.38
CA ILE A 146 -9.98 5.78 -11.25
C ILE A 146 -10.80 6.63 -12.23
N PRO A 147 -11.47 6.02 -13.22
CA PRO A 147 -12.34 6.76 -14.11
C PRO A 147 -13.54 7.36 -13.36
N ASP A 148 -14.02 8.52 -13.80
CA ASP A 148 -15.13 9.24 -13.14
C ASP A 148 -16.40 8.38 -12.98
N TYR A 149 -16.66 7.46 -13.90
CA TYR A 149 -17.82 6.55 -13.82
C TYR A 149 -17.71 5.52 -12.69
N LEU A 150 -16.51 5.19 -12.20
CA LEU A 150 -16.30 4.32 -11.04
C LEU A 150 -16.23 5.09 -9.72
N MET A 151 -16.05 6.40 -9.74
CA MET A 151 -15.90 7.20 -8.52
C MET A 151 -17.12 7.14 -7.59
N ASN A 152 -18.29 6.75 -8.11
CA ASN A 152 -19.52 6.58 -7.32
C ASN A 152 -19.83 5.13 -6.95
N GLU A 153 -19.03 4.18 -7.41
CA GLU A 153 -19.23 2.76 -7.14
C GLU A 153 -18.71 2.38 -5.75
N LYS A 154 -19.39 1.40 -5.13
CA LYS A 154 -18.95 0.86 -3.82
C LYS A 154 -17.64 0.08 -3.93
N VAL A 155 -17.43 -0.59 -5.05
CA VAL A 155 -16.22 -1.38 -5.34
C VAL A 155 -15.63 -0.85 -6.62
N ILE A 156 -14.45 -0.26 -6.51
CA ILE A 156 -13.74 0.38 -7.62
C ILE A 156 -12.75 -0.59 -8.24
N TYR A 157 -12.08 -1.38 -7.40
CA TYR A 157 -11.13 -2.40 -7.81
C TYR A 157 -11.22 -3.58 -6.84
N ASP A 158 -11.31 -4.80 -7.39
CA ASP A 158 -11.28 -6.06 -6.62
C ASP A 158 -10.36 -7.05 -7.36
N GLY A 159 -9.09 -7.03 -6.96
CA GLY A 159 -8.04 -7.77 -7.62
C GLY A 159 -6.93 -8.12 -6.65
N GLY A 160 -5.69 -8.01 -7.11
CA GLY A 160 -4.55 -8.28 -6.26
C GLY A 160 -3.23 -8.27 -7.00
N LEU A 161 -2.15 -8.21 -6.21
CA LEU A 161 -0.79 -8.33 -6.70
C LEU A 161 -0.37 -9.80 -6.63
N LEU A 162 -0.11 -10.37 -7.81
CA LEU A 162 0.54 -11.67 -7.95
C LEU A 162 2.04 -11.47 -8.14
N VAL A 163 2.82 -12.14 -7.30
CA VAL A 163 4.25 -12.35 -7.47
C VAL A 163 4.46 -13.80 -7.88
N TYR A 164 5.11 -14.02 -9.02
CA TYR A 164 5.32 -15.34 -9.60
C TYR A 164 6.79 -15.57 -9.92
N ASP A 165 7.21 -16.83 -10.00
CA ASP A 165 8.55 -17.20 -10.47
C ASP A 165 8.63 -16.98 -11.98
N ALA A 166 9.51 -16.08 -12.41
CA ALA A 166 9.67 -15.70 -13.81
C ALA A 166 10.24 -16.81 -14.70
N ASN A 167 10.83 -17.86 -14.12
CA ASN A 167 11.34 -19.01 -14.86
C ASN A 167 10.25 -20.08 -15.06
N SER A 168 9.48 -20.40 -14.01
CA SER A 168 8.50 -21.51 -14.04
C SER A 168 7.06 -21.06 -14.26
N GLY A 169 6.74 -19.79 -14.00
CA GLY A 169 5.37 -19.27 -13.96
C GLY A 169 4.61 -19.61 -12.68
N GLU A 170 5.26 -20.25 -11.69
CA GLU A 170 4.62 -20.64 -10.43
C GLU A 170 4.22 -19.42 -9.60
N SER A 171 3.00 -19.41 -9.06
CA SER A 171 2.55 -18.39 -8.13
C SER A 171 3.28 -18.51 -6.78
N LEU A 172 4.04 -17.49 -6.40
CA LEU A 172 4.79 -17.47 -5.15
C LEU A 172 3.99 -16.81 -4.02
N THR A 173 3.39 -15.66 -4.31
CA THR A 173 2.64 -14.86 -3.33
C THR A 173 1.53 -14.10 -4.04
N PHE A 174 0.32 -14.14 -3.47
CA PHE A 174 -0.81 -13.33 -3.92
C PHE A 174 -1.33 -12.47 -2.77
N ILE A 175 -1.38 -11.15 -2.99
CA ILE A 175 -1.89 -10.17 -2.04
C ILE A 175 -3.18 -9.60 -2.63
N PRO A 176 -4.36 -9.91 -2.05
CA PRO A 176 -5.61 -9.29 -2.46
C PRO A 176 -5.55 -7.77 -2.24
N ILE A 177 -6.07 -7.03 -3.21
CA ILE A 177 -6.15 -5.56 -3.16
C ILE A 177 -7.58 -5.18 -3.52
N LYS A 178 -8.21 -4.42 -2.61
CA LYS A 178 -9.55 -3.85 -2.81
C LYS A 178 -9.51 -2.34 -2.64
N ILE A 179 -10.07 -1.64 -3.61
CA ILE A 179 -10.33 -0.21 -3.54
C ILE A 179 -11.85 -0.04 -3.50
N VAL A 180 -12.36 0.57 -2.44
CA VAL A 180 -13.79 0.63 -2.11
C VAL A 180 -14.19 2.01 -1.61
N ARG A 181 -15.49 2.22 -1.44
CA ARG A 181 -16.06 3.39 -0.76
C ARG A 181 -17.04 2.95 0.33
N GLY A 182 -16.87 3.48 1.53
CA GLY A 182 -17.81 3.33 2.65
C GLY A 182 -17.86 1.93 3.28
N LEU A 183 -16.81 1.12 3.07
CA LEU A 183 -16.71 -0.22 3.66
C LEU A 183 -16.26 -0.13 5.13
N LEU A 184 -15.34 0.78 5.44
CA LEU A 184 -14.86 0.99 6.81
C LEU A 184 -15.80 1.89 7.63
N SER A 185 -16.54 2.78 6.97
CA SER A 185 -17.54 3.64 7.65
C SER A 185 -18.80 2.88 8.12
N SER A 186 -19.02 1.65 7.61
CA SER A 186 -20.12 0.77 8.03
C SER A 186 -19.86 0.03 9.36
N GLY A 187 -18.67 0.19 9.94
CA GLY A 187 -18.27 -0.38 11.22
C GLY A 187 -17.92 0.72 12.23
N GLY A 188 -18.92 1.50 12.65
CA GLY A 188 -18.79 2.40 13.79
C GLY A 188 -18.44 1.64 15.06
N GLY A 189 -17.14 1.50 15.33
CA GLY A 189 -16.57 1.03 16.58
C GLY A 189 -15.51 2.03 17.03
N SER A 190 -15.90 2.93 17.93
CA SER A 190 -14.97 3.76 18.69
C SER A 190 -13.98 2.85 19.44
N CYS A 191 -12.69 3.07 19.23
CA CYS A 191 -11.65 2.55 20.11
C CYS A 191 -10.70 3.68 20.49
N CYS A 192 -11.17 4.56 21.38
CA CYS A 192 -10.29 5.00 22.46
C CYS A 192 -10.02 3.77 23.33
N GLY A 193 -8.76 3.35 23.39
CA GLY A 193 -8.23 2.35 24.30
C GLY A 193 -6.74 2.58 24.45
#